data_AF-A0A8J3CVI4-F1
#
_entry.id   AF-A0A8J3CVI4-F1
#
_cell.length_a   1.000
_cell.length_b   1.000
_cell.length_c   1.000
_cell.angle_alpha   90.00
_cell.angle_beta   90.00
_cell.angle_gamma   90.00
#
_symmetry.space_group_name_H-M   'P 1'
#
loop_
_entity.id
_entity.type
_entity.pdbx_description
1 polymer ?
#
loop_
_entity_poly.entity_id
_entity_poly.type
_entity_poly.pdbx_seq_one_letter_code
_entity_poly.pdbx_strand_id
1 'polypeptide(L)'
;MDAMKKCIILIVLMIGFSPVVFGNDIEVIYKENPTQDVKEYTLVELVGNNNIDRYETLLGSFEKRIKSFAKEKGAKNVELIILEKVQCKISNEATIGNSASIKLMYRLD
;
A
#
# COMPACT_ATOMS: atom_id res chain seq x y z
N MET A 1 52.76 5.81 -18.19
CA MET A 1 51.40 6.26 -18.57
C MET A 1 50.34 5.15 -18.53
N ASP A 2 50.75 3.87 -18.38
CA ASP A 2 49.84 2.72 -18.31
C ASP A 2 49.15 2.49 -16.96
N ALA A 3 49.79 2.85 -15.84
CA ALA A 3 49.23 2.61 -14.50
C ALA A 3 47.95 3.44 -14.23
N MET A 4 47.89 4.67 -14.75
CA MET A 4 46.72 5.55 -14.61
C MET A 4 45.51 5.05 -15.41
N LYS A 5 45.72 4.48 -16.60
CA LYS A 5 44.63 3.93 -17.43
C LYS A 5 43.99 2.70 -16.77
N LYS A 6 44.78 1.85 -16.09
CA LYS A 6 44.26 0.68 -15.38
C LYS A 6 43.41 1.05 -14.16
N CYS A 7 43.74 2.12 -13.46
CA CYS A 7 42.95 2.59 -12.30
C CYS A 7 41.58 3.14 -12.73
N ILE A 8 41.49 3.81 -13.87
CA ILE A 8 40.23 4.36 -14.39
C ILE A 8 39.26 3.26 -14.81
N ILE A 9 39.76 2.19 -15.44
CA ILE A 9 38.94 1.04 -15.85
C ILE A 9 38.33 0.31 -14.63
N LEU A 10 39.07 0.24 -13.53
CA LEU A 10 38.61 -0.40 -12.29
C LEU A 10 37.49 0.38 -11.59
N ILE A 11 37.49 1.72 -11.68
CA ILE A 11 36.45 2.56 -11.10
C ILE A 11 35.15 2.48 -11.91
N VAL A 12 35.23 2.42 -13.24
CA VAL A 12 34.04 2.29 -14.11
C VAL A 12 33.33 0.94 -13.90
N LEU A 13 34.08 -0.11 -13.53
CA LEU A 13 33.52 -1.44 -13.23
C LEU A 13 32.76 -1.52 -11.89
N MET A 14 32.99 -0.59 -10.96
CA MET A 14 32.23 -0.54 -9.70
C MET A 14 30.89 0.22 -9.81
N ILE A 15 30.66 0.97 -10.89
CA ILE A 15 29.43 1.77 -11.07
C ILE A 15 28.32 0.96 -11.79
N GLY A 16 28.65 -0.23 -12.31
CA GLY A 16 27.78 -1.01 -13.19
C GLY A 16 26.82 -2.00 -12.53
N PHE A 17 26.61 -1.97 -11.22
CA PHE A 17 25.69 -2.92 -10.57
C PHE A 17 24.85 -2.24 -9.49
N SER A 18 24.14 -1.18 -9.89
CA SER A 18 22.90 -0.87 -9.19
C SER A 18 21.91 -1.96 -9.61
N PRO A 19 21.48 -2.88 -8.73
CA PRO A 19 20.41 -3.79 -9.08
C PRO A 19 19.22 -2.90 -9.42
N VAL A 20 18.86 -2.88 -10.70
CA VAL A 20 17.51 -2.50 -11.12
C VAL A 20 16.63 -3.51 -10.39
N VAL A 21 16.11 -3.09 -9.24
CA VAL A 21 15.11 -3.83 -8.49
C VAL A 21 13.93 -3.90 -9.44
N PHE A 22 13.88 -4.97 -10.24
CA PHE A 22 12.66 -5.45 -10.86
C PHE A 22 11.70 -5.59 -9.70
N GLY A 23 10.87 -4.57 -9.52
CA GLY A 23 9.89 -4.55 -8.46
C GLY A 23 9.00 -5.74 -8.72
N ASN A 24 9.06 -6.73 -7.83
CA ASN A 24 7.87 -7.54 -7.58
C ASN A 24 6.80 -6.51 -7.23
N ASP A 25 5.90 -6.27 -8.18
CA ASP A 25 4.79 -5.39 -7.95
C ASP A 25 3.97 -6.06 -6.84
N ILE A 26 3.78 -5.34 -5.73
CA ILE A 26 3.12 -5.92 -4.56
C ILE A 26 1.67 -6.24 -4.95
N GLU A 27 1.33 -7.53 -4.92
CA GLU A 27 -0.01 -7.98 -5.25
C GLU A 27 -0.93 -7.75 -4.04
N VAL A 28 -2.06 -7.08 -4.27
CA VAL A 28 -3.10 -6.91 -3.25
C VAL A 28 -4.18 -7.95 -3.50
N ILE A 29 -4.34 -8.87 -2.56
CA ILE A 29 -5.26 -9.99 -2.66
C ILE A 29 -6.45 -9.73 -1.74
N TYR A 30 -7.64 -9.58 -2.33
CA TYR A 30 -8.87 -9.44 -1.59
C TYR A 30 -9.41 -10.81 -1.13
N LYS A 31 -9.72 -10.93 0.16
CA LYS A 31 -10.30 -12.13 0.76
C LYS A 31 -11.60 -11.77 1.48
N GLU A 32 -12.58 -12.68 1.41
CA GLU A 32 -13.84 -12.54 2.15
C GLU A 32 -13.70 -12.98 3.61
N ASN A 33 -12.82 -13.93 3.89
CA ASN A 33 -12.59 -14.50 5.21
C ASN A 33 -11.08 -14.64 5.47
N PRO A 34 -10.64 -14.57 6.74
CA PRO A 34 -9.25 -14.81 7.10
C PRO A 34 -8.84 -16.24 6.77
N THR A 35 -7.72 -16.38 6.06
CA THR A 35 -7.18 -17.67 5.62
C THR A 35 -6.40 -18.39 6.71
N GLN A 36 -5.99 -17.68 7.76
CA GLN A 36 -5.16 -18.16 8.88
C GLN A 36 -5.61 -17.52 10.21
N ASP A 37 -4.85 -17.71 11.28
CA ASP A 37 -5.16 -17.18 12.61
C ASP A 37 -5.35 -15.66 12.56
N VAL A 38 -6.49 -15.18 13.07
CA VAL A 38 -6.91 -13.76 13.00
C VAL A 38 -5.87 -12.84 13.65
N LYS A 39 -5.04 -13.37 14.57
CA LYS A 39 -3.97 -12.64 15.26
C LYS A 39 -2.88 -12.10 14.35
N GLU A 40 -2.73 -12.65 13.15
CA GLU A 40 -1.73 -12.18 12.17
C GLU A 40 -2.22 -10.96 11.37
N TYR A 41 -3.53 -10.65 11.46
CA TYR A 41 -4.11 -9.51 10.77
C TYR A 41 -4.10 -8.26 11.64
N THR A 42 -3.73 -7.14 11.02
CA THR A 42 -3.84 -5.82 11.63
C THR A 42 -5.19 -5.20 11.25
N LEU A 43 -5.98 -4.84 12.27
CA LEU A 43 -7.25 -4.13 12.09
C LEU A 43 -7.00 -2.63 11.85
N VAL A 44 -7.66 -2.09 10.83
CA VAL A 44 -7.61 -0.66 10.48
C VAL A 44 -9.02 -0.16 10.20
N GLU A 45 -9.30 1.05 10.68
CA GLU A 45 -10.49 1.80 10.30
C GLU A 45 -10.07 3.06 9.53
N LEU A 46 -10.64 3.25 8.34
CA LEU A 46 -10.43 4.40 7.48
C LEU A 46 -11.69 5.25 7.52
N VAL A 47 -11.55 6.51 7.92
CA VAL A 47 -12.69 7.45 8.01
C VAL A 47 -12.44 8.63 7.07
N GLY A 48 -13.37 8.85 6.14
CA GLY A 48 -13.42 9.99 5.25
C GLY A 48 -14.41 11.03 5.79
N ASN A 49 -13.91 12.24 6.01
CA ASN A 49 -14.69 13.36 6.55
C ASN A 49 -14.97 14.46 5.50
N ASN A 50 -14.63 14.23 4.23
CA ASN A 50 -14.80 15.23 3.18
C ASN A 50 -15.93 14.83 2.24
N ASN A 51 -16.69 15.82 1.76
CA ASN A 51 -17.88 15.68 0.89
C ASN A 51 -17.66 14.90 -0.43
N ILE A 52 -16.41 14.54 -0.74
CA ILE A 52 -15.97 13.89 -1.98
C ILE A 52 -15.48 12.45 -1.70
N ASP A 53 -15.15 12.11 -0.45
CA ASP A 53 -14.55 10.81 -0.13
C ASP A 53 -15.61 9.72 -0.12
N ARG A 54 -15.65 8.98 -1.24
CA ARG A 54 -16.36 7.71 -1.32
C ARG A 54 -15.47 6.60 -0.77
N TYR A 55 -16.07 5.46 -0.45
CA TYR A 55 -15.33 4.31 0.07
C TYR A 55 -14.21 3.89 -0.92
N GLU A 56 -14.43 4.02 -2.23
CA GLU A 56 -13.41 3.72 -3.24
C GLU A 56 -12.16 4.59 -3.10
N THR A 57 -12.33 5.88 -2.77
CA THR A 57 -11.21 6.80 -2.57
C THR A 57 -10.39 6.43 -1.34
N LEU A 58 -11.07 6.08 -0.24
CA LEU A 58 -10.42 5.64 1.00
C LEU A 58 -9.63 4.34 0.77
N LEU A 59 -10.25 3.38 0.09
CA LEU A 59 -9.62 2.10 -0.22
C LEU A 59 -8.41 2.28 -1.15
N GLY A 60 -8.55 3.04 -2.24
CA GLY A 60 -7.46 3.27 -3.19
C GLY A 60 -6.28 4.04 -2.58
N SER A 61 -6.53 4.98 -1.67
CA SER A 61 -5.48 5.67 -0.92
C SER A 61 -4.75 4.70 0.02
N PHE A 62 -5.51 3.85 0.71
CA PHE A 62 -4.95 2.84 1.59
C PHE A 62 -4.15 1.78 0.84
N GLU A 63 -4.63 1.30 -0.31
CA GLU A 63 -3.89 0.37 -1.18
C GLU A 63 -2.52 0.91 -1.58
N LYS A 64 -2.45 2.18 -2.00
CA LYS A 64 -1.16 2.80 -2.35
C LYS A 64 -0.22 2.83 -1.16
N ARG A 65 -0.73 3.22 0.01
CA ARG A 65 0.06 3.31 1.24
C ARG A 65 0.52 1.93 1.72
N ILE A 66 -0.33 0.91 1.66
CA ILE A 66 0.01 -0.44 2.11
C ILE A 66 0.96 -1.13 1.14
N LYS A 67 0.85 -0.88 -0.17
CA LYS A 67 1.83 -1.34 -1.16
C LYS A 67 3.22 -0.76 -0.90
N SER A 68 3.31 0.54 -0.63
CA SER A 68 4.58 1.17 -0.23
C SER A 68 5.14 0.54 1.05
N PHE A 69 4.30 0.34 2.06
CA PHE A 69 4.70 -0.29 3.31
C PHE A 69 5.15 -1.75 3.13
N ALA A 70 4.43 -2.54 2.35
CA ALA A 70 4.77 -3.92 2.03
C ALA A 70 6.12 -4.01 1.30
N LYS A 71 6.36 -3.10 0.35
CA LYS A 71 7.64 -2.99 -0.36
C LYS A 71 8.80 -2.65 0.58
N GLU A 72 8.60 -1.73 1.52
CA GLU A 72 9.60 -1.40 2.55
C GLU A 72 9.90 -2.58 3.47
N LYS A 73 8.91 -3.44 3.72
CA LYS A 73 9.04 -4.66 4.52
C LYS A 73 9.57 -5.86 3.74
N GLY A 74 9.72 -5.76 2.43
CA GLY A 74 10.14 -6.88 1.57
C GLY A 74 9.08 -7.97 1.42
N ALA A 75 7.81 -7.67 1.72
CA ALA A 75 6.69 -8.56 1.47
C ALA A 75 6.44 -8.69 -0.04
N LYS A 76 5.79 -9.77 -0.46
CA LYS A 76 5.40 -9.99 -1.87
C LYS A 76 3.93 -9.66 -2.07
N ASN A 77 3.10 -10.00 -1.10
CA ASN A 77 1.66 -9.88 -1.17
C ASN A 77 1.13 -9.10 0.03
N VAL A 78 -0.03 -8.47 -0.17
CA VAL A 78 -0.84 -7.89 0.89
C VAL A 78 -2.21 -8.53 0.80
N GLU A 79 -2.62 -9.24 1.83
CA GLU A 79 -4.00 -9.69 1.92
C GLU A 79 -4.85 -8.62 2.59
N LEU A 80 -6.00 -8.30 1.96
CA LEU A 80 -6.99 -7.37 2.48
C LEU A 80 -8.33 -8.05 2.66
N ILE A 81 -8.92 -7.88 3.84
CA ILE A 81 -10.27 -8.33 4.17
C ILE A 81 -11.08 -7.10 4.55
N ILE A 82 -12.15 -6.82 3.81
CA ILE A 82 -13.06 -5.72 4.15
C ILE A 82 -14.14 -6.28 5.07
N LEU A 83 -14.17 -5.78 6.31
CA LEU A 83 -15.12 -6.22 7.32
C LEU A 83 -16.42 -5.43 7.25
N GLU A 84 -16.31 -4.12 7.04
CA GLU A 84 -17.46 -3.23 7.07
C GLU A 84 -17.23 -2.05 6.12
N LYS A 85 -18.30 -1.65 5.43
CA LYS A 85 -18.35 -0.44 4.59
C LYS A 85 -19.56 0.36 5.02
N VAL A 86 -19.33 1.57 5.50
CA VAL A 86 -20.39 2.50 5.91
C VAL A 86 -20.29 3.74 5.03
N GLN A 87 -21.42 4.14 4.43
CA GLN A 87 -21.51 5.38 3.69
C GLN A 87 -22.78 6.12 4.10
N CYS A 88 -22.59 7.23 4.81
CA CYS A 88 -23.67 8.08 5.31
C CYS A 88 -23.74 9.36 4.49
N LYS A 89 -24.94 9.69 4.01
CA LYS A 89 -25.25 10.98 3.43
C LYS A 89 -25.84 11.86 4.53
N ILE A 90 -25.07 12.83 5.01
CA ILE A 90 -25.53 13.82 5.98
C ILE A 90 -26.16 14.97 5.19
N SER A 91 -27.48 14.96 5.10
CA SER A 91 -28.26 16.07 4.54
C SER A 91 -28.68 17.01 5.68
N ASN A 92 -27.93 18.10 5.88
CA ASN A 92 -28.47 19.29 6.57
C ASN A 92 -28.65 20.43 5.55
N GLU A 93 -29.51 21.39 5.86
CA GLU A 93 -29.90 22.48 4.95
C GLU A 93 -28.72 23.41 4.53
N ALA A 94 -27.54 23.27 5.16
CA ALA A 94 -26.39 24.13 4.95
C ALA A 94 -25.15 23.41 4.36
N THR A 95 -25.10 22.08 4.31
CA THR A 95 -23.92 21.33 3.83
C THR A 95 -24.31 19.90 3.43
N ILE A 96 -24.03 19.52 2.17
CA ILE A 96 -24.10 18.13 1.73
C ILE A 96 -22.83 17.43 2.20
N GLY A 97 -22.90 16.83 3.39
CA GLY A 97 -21.86 15.98 3.95
C GLY A 97 -21.95 14.56 3.42
N ASN A 98 -20.88 14.00 2.86
CA ASN A 98 -20.77 12.54 2.70
C ASN A 98 -19.70 12.06 3.67
N SER A 99 -20.07 11.18 4.61
CA SER A 99 -19.11 10.50 5.49
C SER A 99 -19.02 9.05 5.05
N ALA A 100 -17.79 8.58 4.86
CA ALA A 100 -17.51 7.19 4.50
C ALA A 100 -16.56 6.59 5.54
N SER A 101 -16.83 5.35 5.96
CA SER A 101 -15.95 4.57 6.81
C SER A 101 -15.74 3.19 6.19
N ILE A 102 -14.51 2.68 6.26
CA ILE A 102 -14.17 1.31 5.92
C ILE A 102 -13.41 0.71 7.08
N LYS A 103 -13.91 -0.41 7.58
CA LYS A 103 -13.19 -1.25 8.53
C LYS A 103 -12.62 -2.43 7.78
N LEU A 104 -11.32 -2.63 7.87
CA LEU A 104 -10.60 -3.68 7.16
C LEU A 104 -9.51 -4.30 8.00
N MET A 105 -9.12 -5.50 7.62
CA MET A 105 -7.96 -6.21 8.15
C MET A 105 -6.94 -6.37 7.02
N TYR A 106 -5.66 -6.26 7.37
CA TYR A 106 -4.58 -6.55 6.44
C TYR A 106 -3.51 -7.41 7.07
N ARG A 107 -2.82 -8.20 6.25
CA ARG A 107 -1.54 -8.83 6.61
C ARG A 107 -0.58 -8.79 5.44
N LEU A 108 0.71 -8.83 5.75
CA LEU A 108 1.79 -8.89 4.78
C LEU A 108 2.26 -10.34 4.66
N ASP A 109 2.46 -10.81 3.44
CA ASP A 109 2.95 -12.16 3.11
C ASP A 109 4.16 -12.08 2.16
#